data_AF-A0A9P4VQS0-F1
#
_entry.id   AF-A0A9P4VQS0-F1
#
_cell.length_a   1.000
_cell.length_b   1.000
_cell.length_c   1.000
_cell.angle_alpha   90.00
_cell.angle_beta   90.00
_cell.angle_gamma   90.00
#
_symmetry.space_group_name_H-M   'P 1'
#
loop_
_entity.id
_entity.type
_entity.pdbx_description
1 polymer ?
#
loop_
_entity_poly.entity_id
_entity_poly.type
_entity_poly.pdbx_seq_one_letter_code
_entity_poly.pdbx_strand_id
1 'polypeptide(L)'
;GVSGDPVVLPDGTLMGGISVYHDLHCIKRLYRSLNKDHYFHNMTEEEEYLLHLHNMHCLDFLRKAAMCHGDTSPLVYKWDYNHPVPVGDMEYEHECVDWDSINKWAIQRMVDPYEPGAVVHPIFGK
;
A
#
# COMPACT_ATOMS: atom_id res chain seq x y z
N GLY A 1 -1.40 23.68 -13.83
CA GLY A 1 -0.69 22.73 -14.72
C GLY A 1 -1.48 21.44 -14.72
N VAL A 2 -1.13 20.43 -15.52
CA VAL A 2 -1.99 19.23 -15.63
C VAL A 2 -1.22 17.92 -15.41
N SER A 3 0.10 17.99 -15.28
CA SER A 3 0.93 16.85 -14.87
C SER A 3 1.58 17.18 -13.54
N GLY A 4 1.28 16.38 -12.51
CA GLY A 4 1.86 16.49 -11.16
C GLY A 4 1.10 17.36 -10.17
N ASP A 5 0.06 18.09 -10.60
CA ASP A 5 -0.76 18.89 -9.69
C ASP A 5 -1.73 18.00 -8.89
N PRO A 6 -1.96 18.27 -7.59
CA PRO A 6 -2.89 17.50 -6.78
C PRO A 6 -4.33 17.69 -7.25
N VAL A 7 -5.15 16.66 -7.06
CA VAL A 7 -6.58 16.72 -7.39
C VAL A 7 -7.31 17.51 -6.30
N VAL A 8 -7.93 18.62 -6.69
CA VAL A 8 -8.76 19.46 -5.83
C VAL A 8 -10.23 19.14 -6.10
N LEU A 9 -10.99 18.86 -5.05
CA LEU A 9 -12.42 18.59 -5.11
C LEU A 9 -13.22 19.90 -5.26
N PRO A 10 -14.51 19.85 -5.66
CA PRO A 10 -15.34 21.04 -5.85
C PRO A 10 -15.46 21.97 -4.62
N ASP A 11 -15.30 21.43 -3.41
CA ASP A 11 -15.32 22.17 -2.16
C ASP A 11 -13.97 22.82 -1.79
N GLY A 12 -12.96 22.68 -2.65
CA GLY A 12 -11.62 23.23 -2.46
C GLY A 12 -10.67 22.34 -1.65
N THR A 13 -11.12 21.16 -1.20
CA THR A 13 -10.26 20.21 -0.47
C THR A 13 -9.40 19.35 -1.40
N LEU A 14 -8.31 18.78 -0.89
CA LEU A 14 -7.45 17.87 -1.66
C LEU A 14 -7.97 16.44 -1.59
N MET A 15 -8.06 15.78 -2.72
CA MET A 15 -8.32 14.34 -2.78
C MET A 15 -7.05 13.58 -2.38
N GLY A 16 -7.19 12.67 -1.42
CA GLY A 16 -6.10 11.81 -0.95
C GLY A 16 -6.62 10.52 -0.34
N GLY A 17 -5.75 9.52 -0.24
CA GLY A 17 -6.01 8.26 0.45
C GLY A 17 -5.18 8.14 1.72
N ILE A 18 -5.65 7.36 2.70
CA ILE A 18 -4.83 7.00 3.86
C ILE A 18 -3.73 6.04 3.40
N SER A 19 -2.47 6.37 3.66
CA SER A 19 -1.31 5.61 3.21
C SER A 19 -1.36 4.12 3.59
N VAL A 20 -1.90 3.78 4.77
CA VAL A 20 -1.99 2.38 5.22
C VAL A 20 -2.81 1.49 4.29
N TYR A 21 -3.85 2.00 3.62
CA TYR A 21 -4.60 1.21 2.63
C TYR A 21 -3.78 0.96 1.37
N HIS A 22 -2.92 1.90 0.99
CA HIS A 22 -1.98 1.71 -0.10
C HIS A 22 -0.90 0.67 0.28
N ASP A 23 -0.40 0.70 1.52
CA ASP A 23 0.54 -0.29 2.03
C ASP A 23 -0.08 -1.71 2.00
N LEU A 24 -1.32 -1.85 2.48
CA LEU A 24 -2.06 -3.12 2.42
C LEU A 24 -2.33 -3.59 0.98
N HIS A 25 -2.64 -2.67 0.06
CA HIS A 25 -2.74 -2.99 -1.37
C HIS A 25 -1.41 -3.53 -1.90
N CYS A 26 -0.29 -2.87 -1.57
CA CYS A 26 1.05 -3.28 -1.99
C CYS A 26 1.36 -4.70 -1.49
N ILE A 27 1.11 -4.98 -0.21
CA ILE A 27 1.31 -6.31 0.39
C ILE A 27 0.47 -7.37 -0.34
N LYS A 28 -0.82 -7.12 -0.54
CA LYS A 28 -1.72 -8.03 -1.27
C LYS A 28 -1.21 -8.31 -2.69
N ARG A 29 -0.73 -7.27 -3.38
CA ARG A 29 -0.24 -7.41 -4.76
C ARG A 29 1.07 -8.20 -4.81
N LEU A 30 2.02 -7.93 -3.91
CA LEU A 30 3.26 -8.69 -3.80
C LEU A 30 2.98 -10.15 -3.48
N TYR A 31 2.06 -10.45 -2.56
CA TYR A 31 1.61 -11.81 -2.29
C TYR A 31 1.11 -12.52 -3.55
N ARG A 32 0.26 -11.87 -4.35
CA ARG A 32 -0.21 -12.43 -5.63
C ARG A 32 0.92 -12.63 -6.63
N SER A 33 1.90 -11.72 -6.67
CA SER A 33 3.07 -11.82 -7.54
C SER A 33 4.01 -12.97 -7.14
N LEU A 34 4.10 -13.30 -5.85
CA LEU A 34 4.83 -14.50 -5.39
C LEU A 34 4.09 -15.80 -5.75
N ASN A 35 2.79 -15.72 -6.00
CA ASN A 35 1.92 -16.84 -6.35
C ASN A 35 1.37 -16.68 -7.78
N LYS A 36 2.22 -16.24 -8.72
CA LYS A 36 1.85 -15.95 -10.11
C LYS A 36 1.07 -17.06 -10.78
N ASP A 37 1.49 -18.30 -10.56
CA ASP A 37 0.87 -19.50 -11.16
C ASP A 37 -0.60 -19.67 -10.77
N HIS A 38 -1.06 -19.04 -9.69
CA HIS A 38 -2.46 -19.08 -9.25
C HIS A 38 -3.25 -17.80 -9.58
N TYR A 39 -2.59 -16.64 -9.62
CA TYR A 39 -3.28 -15.35 -9.76
C TYR A 39 -3.15 -14.71 -11.14
N PHE A 40 -2.16 -15.13 -11.93
CA PHE A 40 -1.79 -14.49 -13.19
C PHE A 40 -1.43 -15.53 -14.25
N HIS A 41 -2.45 -16.19 -14.79
CA HIS A 41 -2.27 -17.19 -15.84
C HIS A 41 -2.13 -16.53 -17.22
N ASN A 42 -1.26 -17.10 -18.07
CA ASN A 42 -1.12 -16.73 -19.48
C ASN A 42 -0.83 -15.24 -19.73
N MET A 43 -0.01 -14.62 -18.87
CA MET A 43 0.43 -13.24 -19.10
C MET A 43 1.28 -13.15 -20.37
N THR A 44 1.11 -12.05 -21.09
CA THR A 44 2.02 -11.58 -22.12
C THR A 44 3.29 -10.99 -21.51
N GLU A 45 4.36 -10.86 -22.30
CA GLU A 45 5.61 -10.21 -21.84
C GLU A 45 5.36 -8.76 -21.36
N GLU A 46 4.44 -8.04 -22.00
CA GLU A 46 4.07 -6.68 -21.59
C GLU A 46 3.40 -6.67 -20.20
N GLU A 47 2.47 -7.59 -19.96
CA GLU A 47 1.80 -7.71 -18.66
C GLU A 47 2.77 -8.12 -17.55
N GLU A 48 3.73 -9.01 -17.85
CA GLU A 48 4.80 -9.35 -16.91
C GLU A 48 5.68 -8.16 -16.56
N TYR A 49 6.04 -7.35 -17.56
CA TYR A 49 6.81 -6.14 -17.37
C TYR A 49 6.06 -5.11 -16.51
N LEU A 50 4.77 -4.88 -16.80
CA LEU A 50 3.92 -4.00 -16.01
C LEU A 50 3.74 -4.50 -14.57
N LEU A 51 3.61 -5.82 -14.38
CA LEU A 51 3.56 -6.43 -13.05
C LEU A 51 4.88 -6.19 -12.30
N HIS A 52 6.03 -6.36 -12.96
CA HIS A 52 7.34 -6.11 -12.37
C HIS A 52 7.51 -4.64 -11.93
N LEU A 53 7.21 -3.69 -12.82
CA LEU A 53 7.29 -2.25 -12.51
C LEU A 53 6.42 -1.90 -11.30
N HIS A 54 5.21 -2.43 -11.24
CA HIS A 54 4.34 -2.14 -10.13
C HIS A 54 4.83 -2.80 -8.82
N ASN A 55 5.40 -4.00 -8.87
CA ASN A 55 6.02 -4.61 -7.68
C ASN A 55 7.18 -3.75 -7.15
N MET A 56 8.00 -3.18 -8.05
CA MET A 56 9.09 -2.27 -7.65
C MET A 56 8.55 -0.99 -6.99
N HIS A 57 7.45 -0.44 -7.52
CA HIS A 57 6.74 0.68 -6.90
C HIS A 57 6.20 0.31 -5.50
N CYS A 58 5.55 -0.86 -5.37
CA CYS A 58 5.07 -1.36 -4.09
C CYS A 58 6.20 -1.50 -3.06
N LEU A 59 7.35 -2.05 -3.46
CA LEU A 59 8.50 -2.22 -2.58
C LEU A 59 9.06 -0.87 -2.12
N ASP A 60 9.15 0.14 -2.99
CA ASP A 60 9.61 1.47 -2.58
C ASP A 60 8.62 2.16 -1.63
N PHE A 61 7.31 2.00 -1.85
CA PHE A 61 6.30 2.51 -0.92
C PHE A 61 6.39 1.85 0.45
N LEU A 62 6.47 0.52 0.52
CA LEU A 62 6.61 -0.21 1.78
C LEU A 62 7.91 0.13 2.50
N ARG A 63 9.02 0.31 1.76
CA ARG A 63 10.28 0.80 2.32
C ARG A 63 10.13 2.19 2.95
N LYS A 64 9.49 3.13 2.24
CA LYS A 64 9.20 4.48 2.76
C LYS A 64 8.31 4.41 4.00
N ALA A 65 7.24 3.62 3.97
CA ALA A 65 6.35 3.42 5.10
C ALA A 65 7.09 2.87 6.33
N ALA A 66 7.94 1.84 6.14
CA ALA A 66 8.75 1.28 7.21
C ALA A 66 9.71 2.33 7.82
N MET A 67 10.36 3.14 6.98
CA MET A 67 11.23 4.22 7.46
C MET A 67 10.47 5.35 8.16
N CYS A 68 9.25 5.65 7.73
CA CYS A 68 8.42 6.70 8.33
C CYS A 68 7.77 6.25 9.64
N HIS A 69 7.31 5.00 9.73
CA HIS A 69 6.72 4.46 10.95
C HIS A 69 7.78 4.13 12.00
N GLY A 70 8.94 3.60 11.58
CA GLY A 70 10.09 3.36 12.44
C GLY A 70 9.74 2.51 13.67
N ASP A 71 9.26 1.28 13.47
CA ASP A 71 8.93 0.38 14.59
C ASP A 71 10.16 0.18 15.49
N THR A 72 10.02 0.53 16.77
CA THR A 72 11.08 0.47 17.78
C THR A 72 10.95 -0.75 18.69
N SER A 73 9.97 -1.62 18.43
CA SER A 73 9.80 -2.88 19.15
C SER A 73 11.08 -3.72 19.04
N PRO A 74 11.61 -4.27 20.14
CA PRO A 74 12.88 -4.97 20.12
C PRO A 74 12.76 -6.30 19.36
N LEU A 75 13.53 -6.45 18.29
CA LEU A 75 13.77 -7.75 17.67
C LEU A 75 14.73 -8.55 18.55
N VAL A 76 14.18 -9.48 19.33
CA VAL A 76 14.96 -10.38 20.19
C VAL A 76 15.52 -11.52 19.35
N TYR A 77 16.69 -12.05 19.72
CA TYR A 77 17.29 -13.22 19.09
C TYR A 77 17.20 -14.44 20.01
N LYS A 78 16.96 -15.62 19.43
CA LYS A 78 16.93 -16.91 20.14
C LYS A 78 17.90 -17.91 19.53
N TRP A 79 18.35 -18.85 20.35
CA TRP A 79 19.14 -20.00 19.88
C TRP A 79 18.20 -21.07 19.32
N ASP A 80 18.52 -21.58 18.12
CA ASP A 80 17.82 -22.71 17.50
C ASP A 80 18.82 -23.86 17.26
N TYR A 81 18.38 -25.10 17.49
CA TYR A 81 19.23 -26.28 17.34
C TYR A 81 19.64 -26.57 15.88
N ASN A 82 18.93 -26.02 14.91
CA ASN A 82 19.21 -26.25 13.48
C ASN A 82 20.13 -25.18 12.88
N HIS A 83 20.51 -24.16 13.63
CA HIS A 83 21.29 -23.02 13.13
C HIS A 83 22.55 -22.79 13.96
N PRO A 84 23.72 -22.58 13.33
CA PRO A 84 24.97 -22.29 14.05
C PRO A 84 25.05 -20.86 14.60
N VAL A 85 24.04 -20.02 14.35
CA VAL A 85 23.94 -18.62 14.78
C VAL A 85 22.54 -18.34 15.36
N PRO A 86 22.39 -17.36 16.26
CA PRO A 86 21.07 -16.95 16.75
C PRO A 86 20.16 -16.53 15.59
N VAL A 87 18.89 -16.89 15.68
CA VAL A 87 17.84 -16.49 14.74
C VAL A 87 16.94 -15.44 15.38
N GLY A 88 16.35 -14.56 14.57
CA GLY A 88 15.36 -13.61 15.08
C GLY A 88 14.17 -14.36 15.68
N ASP A 89 13.77 -13.98 16.88
CA ASP A 89 12.49 -14.41 17.42
C ASP A 89 11.39 -13.63 16.72
N MET A 90 10.41 -14.34 16.17
CA MET A 90 9.31 -13.75 15.40
C MET A 90 8.03 -13.59 16.25
N GLU A 91 8.08 -14.00 17.52
CA GLU A 91 6.95 -14.03 18.46
C GLU A 91 7.01 -12.88 19.48
N TYR A 92 7.54 -11.71 19.11
CA TYR A 92 7.53 -10.53 19.97
C TYR A 92 6.25 -9.72 19.78
N GLU A 93 5.84 -9.05 20.86
CA GLU A 93 4.58 -8.29 20.87
C GLU A 93 4.73 -6.98 20.11
N HIS A 94 3.75 -6.69 19.25
CA HIS A 94 3.55 -5.40 18.61
C HIS A 94 2.24 -4.79 19.11
N GLU A 95 2.23 -3.48 19.36
CA GLU A 95 0.99 -2.75 19.60
C GLU A 95 0.32 -2.40 18.27
N CYS A 96 -0.89 -2.92 18.06
CA CYS A 96 -1.67 -2.65 16.86
C CYS A 96 -2.47 -1.35 17.00
N VAL A 97 -2.73 -0.69 15.87
CA VAL A 97 -3.64 0.46 15.81
C VAL A 97 -5.11 0.02 15.92
N ASP A 98 -5.98 0.92 16.38
CA ASP A 98 -7.43 0.74 16.34
C ASP A 98 -7.97 0.89 14.91
N TRP A 99 -8.14 -0.26 14.23
CA TRP A 99 -8.64 -0.32 12.87
C TRP A 99 -10.07 0.16 12.71
N ASP A 100 -10.93 -0.02 13.70
CA ASP A 100 -12.33 0.40 13.62
C ASP A 100 -12.42 1.91 13.55
N SER A 101 -11.61 2.61 14.36
CA SER A 101 -11.48 4.06 14.32
C SER A 101 -10.97 4.56 12.95
N ILE A 102 -9.93 3.94 12.40
CA ILE A 102 -9.38 4.30 11.08
C ILE A 102 -10.43 4.08 9.98
N ASN A 103 -11.04 2.91 9.94
CA ASN A 103 -12.03 2.55 8.92
C ASN A 103 -13.26 3.44 8.99
N LYS A 104 -13.79 3.69 10.19
CA LYS A 104 -14.94 4.57 10.38
C LYS A 104 -14.65 5.98 9.90
N TRP A 105 -13.47 6.52 10.20
CA TRP A 105 -13.05 7.84 9.73
C TRP A 105 -12.92 7.89 8.21
N ALA A 106 -12.33 6.85 7.60
CA ALA A 106 -12.11 6.75 6.16
C ALA A 106 -13.42 6.69 5.38
N ILE A 107 -14.35 5.83 5.79
CA ILE A 107 -15.64 5.63 5.13
C ILE A 107 -16.45 6.93 5.13
N GLN A 108 -16.45 7.69 6.23
CA GLN A 108 -17.15 8.97 6.34
C GLN A 108 -16.64 10.05 5.36
N ARG A 109 -15.45 9.87 4.78
CA ARG A 109 -14.78 10.81 3.88
C ARG A 109 -14.49 10.21 2.52
N MET A 110 -15.08 9.05 2.22
CA MET A 110 -14.89 8.39 0.95
C MET A 110 -15.52 9.25 -0.15
N VAL A 111 -14.72 9.56 -1.16
CA VAL A 111 -15.18 10.22 -2.38
C VAL A 111 -15.52 9.12 -3.38
N ASP A 112 -16.73 9.14 -3.94
CA ASP A 112 -17.04 8.34 -5.11
C ASP A 112 -16.57 9.09 -6.36
N PRO A 113 -15.48 8.66 -7.02
CA PRO A 113 -14.96 9.35 -8.20
C PRO A 113 -15.90 9.25 -9.41
N TYR A 114 -16.91 8.37 -9.36
CA TYR A 114 -17.90 8.20 -10.42
C TYR A 114 -19.14 9.06 -10.22
N GLU A 115 -19.30 9.71 -9.06
CA GLU A 115 -20.36 10.69 -8.88
C GLU A 115 -20.16 11.89 -9.84
N PRO A 116 -21.20 12.31 -10.59
CA PRO A 116 -21.07 13.41 -11.55
C PRO A 116 -20.55 14.69 -10.89
N GLY A 117 -19.42 15.20 -11.39
CA GLY A 117 -18.79 16.41 -10.89
C GLY A 117 -17.91 16.23 -9.65
N ALA A 118 -17.79 15.02 -9.09
CA ALA A 118 -16.94 14.77 -7.93
C ALA A 118 -15.44 14.95 -8.23
N VAL A 119 -15.00 14.53 -9.42
CA VAL A 119 -13.64 14.72 -9.92
C VAL A 119 -13.70 15.23 -11.35
N VAL A 120 -13.32 16.50 -11.56
CA VAL A 120 -13.35 17.15 -12.89
C VAL A 120 -11.93 17.36 -13.38
N HIS A 121 -11.55 16.69 -14.47
CA HIS A 121 -10.21 16.87 -15.04
C HIS A 121 -10.08 18.28 -15.65
N PRO A 122 -9.05 19.08 -15.33
CA PRO A 122 -8.94 20.47 -15.79
C PRO A 122 -8.95 20.68 -17.31
N ILE A 123 -8.55 19.67 -18.09
CA ILE A 123 -8.58 19.70 -19.58
C ILE A 123 -9.77 18.90 -20.15
N PHE A 124 -10.15 17.80 -19.51
CA PHE A 124 -11.02 16.78 -20.12
C PHE A 124 -12.42 16.74 -19.50
N GLY A 125 -12.62 17.35 -18.34
CA GLY A 125 -13.91 17.52 -17.72
C GLY A 125 -14.69 18.61 -18.46
N LYS A 126 -15.83 18.24 -19.04
CA LYS A 126 -16.85 19.17 -19.53
C LYS A 126 -17.96 19.28 -18.51
#